data_AF-A0A7X2MQ28-F1
#
_entry.id   AF-A0A7X2MQ28-F1
#
_cell.length_a   1.000
_cell.length_b   1.000
_cell.length_c   1.000
_cell.angle_alpha   90.00
_cell.angle_beta   90.00
_cell.angle_gamma   90.00
#
_symmetry.space_group_name_H-M   'P 1'
#
loop_
_entity.id
_entity.type
_entity.pdbx_description
1 polymer ?
#
loop_
_entity_poly.entity_id
_entity_poly.type
_entity_poly.pdbx_seq_one_letter_code
_entity_poly.pdbx_strand_id
1 'polypeptide(L)'
;TSRLWGRTAGRIEPEWIEPLAQHLIKRSYSEPHWEKSQGAVMATEKVTLYGLPIVAARKVNYGSIDPTLSRELFIRHALVEGDWQTRHAFFRANQKLRSEVEDLEHKSRRRDILVDDETLFAFYDQRIGKEVVSAKHFDSWWKQASRENAELLNFDKQMLIKEGADKVSQLDYPNFWHQGNLKLKLSYQFEPGADADGVTVHIPLPLLNQVEDSGFEWQIPGVRRELIIALIKSLPKPLRRNLVPAPNYAEAFLGRVKAMEMPLPDALAREFRRMTGVTLERENWQWEQVPDHLKMTFRVVDEHNRKLLEGKDLTALKAQLKDKVQETLSKVADDGLEQSGLHIWSFGDLPRSYEQKRGSYQVKAWPALVDEKESVAIRLFDSEQEQQKMMWRGQRRLLLLNVPSPVKYLHEKLPNKAKLGLYFNPYGKVLELIDDCIACGIDKLMGEAGGPAWDQTSFEQLRDKVRGELNETVVTIAKQVEQILTAVFNINKRLKGRVDMTMA
;
A
#
# COMPACT_ATOMS: atom_id res chain seq x y z
N THR A 1 -38.70 -38.58 -74.52
CA THR A 1 -37.79 -37.97 -73.54
C THR A 1 -37.44 -39.02 -72.49
N SER A 2 -36.15 -39.40 -72.37
CA SER A 2 -35.66 -40.50 -71.52
C SER A 2 -35.35 -40.11 -70.07
N ARG A 3 -35.76 -38.91 -69.64
CA ARG A 3 -35.55 -38.39 -68.28
C ARG A 3 -36.87 -38.37 -67.51
N LEU A 4 -36.81 -38.57 -66.21
CA LEU A 4 -37.94 -38.40 -65.30
C LEU A 4 -38.23 -36.91 -65.15
N TRP A 5 -39.45 -36.45 -65.49
CA TRP A 5 -39.85 -35.04 -65.40
C TRP A 5 -41.05 -34.90 -64.46
N GLY A 6 -40.95 -34.00 -63.47
CA GLY A 6 -42.11 -33.55 -62.70
C GLY A 6 -42.97 -32.63 -63.57
N ARG A 7 -44.20 -33.05 -63.88
CA ARG A 7 -45.08 -32.34 -64.83
C ARG A 7 -45.90 -31.23 -64.21
N THR A 8 -46.18 -31.32 -62.91
CA THR A 8 -46.95 -30.34 -62.14
C THR A 8 -46.11 -29.95 -60.93
N ALA A 9 -45.46 -28.80 -61.00
CA ALA A 9 -44.61 -28.28 -59.93
C ALA A 9 -45.18 -26.96 -59.42
N GLY A 10 -45.37 -26.87 -58.10
CA GLY A 10 -45.65 -25.63 -57.39
C GLY A 10 -44.43 -25.22 -56.59
N ARG A 11 -44.13 -23.93 -56.55
CA ARG A 11 -43.12 -23.41 -55.62
C ARG A 11 -43.64 -23.59 -54.19
N ILE A 12 -42.81 -24.13 -53.32
CA ILE A 12 -43.07 -24.21 -51.88
C ILE A 12 -41.97 -23.47 -51.14
N GLU A 13 -42.34 -22.81 -50.05
CA GLU A 13 -41.36 -22.32 -49.08
C GLU A 13 -41.16 -23.39 -47.99
N PRO A 14 -39.91 -23.70 -47.57
CA PRO A 14 -39.63 -24.77 -46.61
C PRO A 14 -40.41 -24.67 -45.29
N GLU A 15 -40.71 -23.44 -44.86
CA GLU A 15 -41.48 -23.13 -43.64
C GLU A 15 -42.90 -23.71 -43.65
N TRP A 16 -43.48 -23.90 -44.84
CA TRP A 16 -44.83 -24.47 -44.98
C TRP A 16 -44.87 -25.98 -44.68
N ILE A 17 -43.72 -26.66 -44.81
CA ILE A 17 -43.63 -28.12 -44.71
C ILE A 17 -43.76 -28.57 -43.26
N GLU A 18 -43.10 -27.87 -42.33
CA GLU A 18 -43.03 -28.27 -40.92
C GLU A 18 -44.41 -28.47 -40.25
N PRO A 19 -45.38 -27.52 -40.33
CA PRO A 19 -46.68 -27.71 -39.69
C PRO A 19 -47.53 -28.79 -40.36
N LEU A 20 -47.35 -29.05 -41.66
CA LEU A 20 -48.16 -29.98 -42.45
C LEU A 20 -47.65 -31.43 -42.39
N ALA A 21 -46.34 -31.62 -42.20
CA ALA A 21 -45.67 -32.92 -42.30
C ALA A 21 -45.07 -33.40 -40.98
N GLN A 22 -45.67 -33.05 -39.84
CA GLN A 22 -45.16 -33.41 -38.49
C GLN A 22 -44.84 -34.90 -38.32
N HIS A 23 -45.56 -35.77 -39.02
CA HIS A 23 -45.40 -37.23 -39.00
C HIS A 23 -44.22 -37.76 -39.83
N LEU A 24 -43.62 -36.94 -40.71
CA LEU A 24 -42.52 -37.33 -41.61
C LEU A 24 -41.19 -36.64 -41.28
N ILE A 25 -41.24 -35.57 -40.49
CA ILE A 25 -40.04 -34.82 -40.11
C ILE A 25 -39.26 -35.53 -39.00
N LYS A 26 -37.94 -35.39 -39.03
CA LYS A 26 -37.03 -35.81 -37.95
C LYS A 26 -36.36 -34.58 -37.34
N ARG A 27 -36.39 -34.52 -36.01
CA ARG A 27 -35.75 -33.47 -35.20
C ARG A 27 -34.44 -33.99 -34.60
N SER A 28 -33.40 -33.19 -34.65
CA SER A 28 -32.13 -33.43 -33.96
C SER A 28 -31.72 -32.16 -33.23
N TYR A 29 -31.15 -32.32 -32.03
CA TYR A 29 -30.72 -31.21 -31.19
C TYR A 29 -29.23 -31.28 -30.94
N SER A 30 -28.56 -30.14 -30.92
CA SER A 30 -27.12 -30.03 -30.67
C SER A 30 -26.82 -28.84 -29.75
N GLU A 31 -25.63 -28.88 -29.14
CA GLU A 31 -25.08 -27.79 -28.31
C GLU A 31 -26.02 -27.35 -27.16
N PRO A 32 -26.48 -28.29 -26.30
CA PRO A 32 -27.23 -27.90 -25.11
C PRO A 32 -26.30 -27.06 -24.21
N HIS A 33 -26.71 -25.83 -23.90
CA HIS A 33 -25.93 -24.91 -23.08
C HIS A 33 -26.85 -24.07 -22.20
N TRP A 34 -26.36 -23.70 -21.02
CA TRP A 34 -27.03 -22.72 -20.17
C TRP A 34 -26.95 -21.33 -20.81
N GLU A 35 -28.10 -20.66 -20.95
CA GLU A 35 -28.13 -19.26 -21.37
C GLU A 35 -28.64 -18.37 -20.23
N LYS A 36 -27.72 -17.61 -19.65
CA LYS A 36 -27.97 -16.69 -18.53
C LYS A 36 -29.11 -15.70 -18.76
N SER A 37 -29.23 -15.16 -19.98
CA SER A 37 -30.27 -14.18 -20.33
C SER A 37 -31.67 -14.79 -20.37
N GLN A 38 -31.79 -16.07 -20.75
CA GLN A 38 -33.05 -16.80 -20.79
C GLN A 38 -33.36 -17.52 -19.47
N GLY A 39 -32.34 -17.75 -18.64
CA GLY A 39 -32.46 -18.52 -17.41
C GLY A 39 -32.90 -19.96 -17.67
N ALA A 40 -32.49 -20.53 -18.81
CA ALA A 40 -32.85 -21.87 -19.24
C ALA A 40 -31.73 -22.48 -20.09
N VAL A 41 -31.75 -23.80 -20.21
CA VAL A 41 -30.89 -24.51 -21.15
C VAL A 41 -31.48 -24.41 -22.55
N MET A 42 -30.66 -23.96 -23.48
CA MET A 42 -31.01 -23.77 -24.89
C MET A 42 -30.22 -24.73 -25.75
N ALA A 43 -30.79 -25.14 -26.87
CA ALA A 43 -30.12 -25.98 -27.85
C ALA A 43 -30.46 -25.49 -29.26
N THR A 44 -29.64 -25.91 -30.23
CA THR A 44 -29.93 -25.74 -31.64
C THR A 44 -30.71 -26.95 -32.16
N GLU A 45 -31.90 -26.72 -32.66
CA GLU A 45 -32.74 -27.71 -33.34
C GLU A 45 -32.51 -27.65 -34.86
N LYS A 46 -32.33 -28.83 -35.45
CA LYS A 46 -32.37 -29.05 -36.89
C LYS A 46 -33.53 -29.99 -37.22
N VAL A 47 -34.33 -29.61 -38.21
CA VAL A 47 -35.48 -30.39 -38.68
C VAL A 47 -35.24 -30.82 -40.12
N THR A 48 -35.41 -32.11 -40.39
CA THR A 48 -35.19 -32.71 -41.71
C THR A 48 -36.41 -33.47 -42.19
N LEU A 49 -36.67 -33.45 -43.51
CA LEU A 49 -37.65 -34.28 -44.18
C LEU A 49 -36.92 -35.15 -45.21
N TYR A 50 -36.97 -36.47 -45.07
CA TYR A 50 -36.24 -37.41 -45.94
C TYR A 50 -34.75 -37.08 -46.14
N GLY A 51 -34.10 -36.54 -45.10
CA GLY A 51 -32.68 -36.15 -45.13
C GLY A 51 -32.41 -34.73 -45.65
N LEU A 52 -33.41 -34.03 -46.17
CA LEU A 52 -33.29 -32.64 -46.58
C LEU A 52 -33.59 -31.71 -45.40
N PRO A 53 -32.72 -30.72 -45.08
CA PRO A 53 -32.98 -29.77 -44.01
C PRO A 53 -34.10 -28.81 -44.41
N ILE A 54 -35.16 -28.79 -43.60
CA ILE A 54 -36.24 -27.79 -43.70
C ILE A 54 -36.08 -26.67 -42.67
N VAL A 55 -35.47 -26.99 -41.52
CA VAL A 55 -34.97 -26.02 -40.54
C VAL A 55 -33.51 -26.33 -40.30
N ALA A 56 -32.61 -25.41 -40.67
CA ALA A 56 -31.18 -25.62 -40.57
C ALA A 56 -30.66 -25.49 -39.12
N ALA A 57 -31.10 -24.45 -38.42
CA ALA A 57 -30.77 -24.17 -37.03
C ALA A 57 -31.84 -23.25 -36.42
N ARG A 58 -32.57 -23.76 -35.44
CA ARG A 58 -33.53 -22.97 -34.64
C ARG A 58 -33.19 -23.12 -33.17
N LYS A 59 -33.06 -22.00 -32.47
CA LYS A 59 -32.85 -22.01 -31.02
C LYS A 59 -34.14 -22.45 -30.31
N VAL A 60 -34.03 -23.47 -29.47
CA VAL A 60 -35.17 -24.03 -28.72
C VAL A 60 -34.84 -24.20 -27.24
N ASN A 61 -35.87 -24.14 -26.40
CA ASN A 61 -35.74 -24.46 -24.99
C ASN A 61 -35.55 -25.97 -24.84
N TYR A 62 -34.44 -26.38 -24.22
CA TYR A 62 -34.06 -27.77 -24.09
C TYR A 62 -34.69 -28.47 -22.89
N GLY A 63 -35.27 -27.71 -21.95
CA GLY A 63 -35.87 -28.23 -20.72
C GLY A 63 -37.00 -29.23 -20.93
N SER A 64 -37.81 -29.08 -21.98
CA SER A 64 -38.88 -30.04 -22.31
C SER A 64 -38.40 -31.21 -23.18
N ILE A 65 -37.18 -31.16 -23.70
CA ILE A 65 -36.60 -32.17 -24.57
C ILE A 65 -35.78 -33.16 -23.74
N ASP A 66 -34.87 -32.65 -22.91
CA ASP A 66 -34.12 -33.44 -21.94
C ASP A 66 -34.13 -32.71 -20.57
N PRO A 67 -35.13 -32.99 -19.73
CA PRO A 67 -35.22 -32.39 -18.40
C PRO A 67 -34.02 -32.72 -17.51
N THR A 68 -33.45 -33.92 -17.64
CA THR A 68 -32.37 -34.40 -16.78
C THR A 68 -31.09 -33.63 -17.06
N LEU A 69 -30.66 -33.57 -18.33
CA LEU A 69 -29.49 -32.77 -18.72
C LEU A 69 -29.71 -31.29 -18.45
N SER A 70 -30.93 -30.79 -18.68
CA SER A 70 -31.24 -29.38 -18.45
C SER A 70 -31.11 -28.99 -16.98
N ARG A 71 -31.53 -29.88 -16.07
CA ARG A 71 -31.35 -29.68 -14.62
C ARG A 71 -29.89 -29.73 -14.22
N GLU A 72 -29.12 -30.69 -14.74
CA GLU A 72 -27.67 -30.77 -14.47
C GLU A 72 -26.96 -29.48 -14.87
N LEU A 73 -27.17 -29.02 -16.11
CA LEU A 73 -26.59 -27.78 -16.61
C LEU A 73 -27.08 -26.54 -15.84
N PHE A 74 -28.34 -26.53 -15.41
CA PHE A 74 -28.83 -25.46 -14.53
C PHE A 74 -28.06 -25.43 -13.20
N ILE A 75 -27.91 -26.56 -12.51
CA ILE A 75 -27.19 -26.59 -11.23
C ILE A 75 -25.72 -26.19 -11.42
N ARG A 76 -25.04 -26.77 -12.41
CA ARG A 76 -23.62 -26.52 -12.66
C ARG A 76 -23.34 -25.07 -13.04
N HIS A 77 -24.01 -24.54 -14.07
CA HIS A 77 -23.71 -23.20 -14.54
C HIS A 77 -24.40 -22.11 -13.71
N ALA A 78 -25.68 -22.28 -13.40
CA ALA A 78 -26.44 -21.22 -12.73
C ALA A 78 -26.09 -21.12 -11.24
N LEU A 79 -26.05 -22.25 -10.52
CA LEU A 79 -25.87 -22.28 -9.07
C LEU A 79 -24.41 -22.40 -8.65
N VAL A 80 -23.66 -23.32 -9.24
CA VAL A 80 -22.25 -23.56 -8.88
C VAL A 80 -21.35 -22.49 -9.47
N GLU A 81 -21.27 -22.34 -10.79
CA GLU A 81 -20.43 -21.32 -11.45
C GLU A 81 -20.94 -19.89 -11.23
N GLY A 82 -22.18 -19.74 -10.77
CA GLY A 82 -22.76 -18.44 -10.42
C GLY A 82 -23.33 -17.67 -11.60
N ASP A 83 -23.56 -18.33 -12.73
CA ASP A 83 -24.03 -17.72 -13.97
C ASP A 83 -25.54 -17.49 -13.99
N TRP A 84 -26.05 -16.91 -12.90
CA TRP A 84 -27.46 -16.70 -12.69
C TRP A 84 -27.77 -15.30 -12.15
N GLN A 85 -28.66 -14.59 -12.85
CA GLN A 85 -29.15 -13.29 -12.39
C GLN A 85 -30.40 -13.49 -11.54
N THR A 86 -30.21 -13.47 -10.22
CA THR A 86 -31.32 -13.67 -9.27
C THR A 86 -31.29 -12.70 -8.09
N ARG A 87 -32.43 -12.59 -7.41
CA ARG A 87 -32.63 -11.82 -6.17
C ARG A 87 -32.73 -12.71 -4.93
N HIS A 88 -32.55 -14.02 -5.06
CA HIS A 88 -32.62 -14.94 -3.92
C HIS A 88 -31.53 -14.64 -2.89
N ALA A 89 -31.92 -14.58 -1.62
CA ALA A 89 -31.03 -14.24 -0.51
C ALA A 89 -29.95 -15.30 -0.29
N PHE A 90 -30.32 -16.60 -0.31
CA PHE A 90 -29.37 -17.71 -0.14
C PHE A 90 -28.24 -17.64 -1.18
N PHE A 91 -28.57 -17.34 -2.44
CA PHE A 91 -27.58 -17.32 -3.53
C PHE A 91 -26.53 -16.24 -3.31
N ARG A 92 -26.95 -15.04 -2.86
CA ARG A 92 -26.02 -13.96 -2.50
C ARG A 92 -25.17 -14.32 -1.28
N ALA A 93 -25.78 -14.96 -0.27
CA ALA A 93 -25.07 -15.41 0.93
C ALA A 93 -24.01 -16.47 0.59
N ASN A 94 -24.37 -17.46 -0.22
CA ASN A 94 -23.48 -18.52 -0.68
C ASN A 94 -22.33 -17.99 -1.53
N GLN A 95 -22.60 -17.09 -2.49
CA GLN A 95 -21.56 -16.46 -3.31
C GLN A 95 -20.59 -15.65 -2.46
N LYS A 96 -21.11 -14.92 -1.46
CA LYS A 96 -20.28 -14.20 -0.50
C LYS A 96 -19.41 -15.17 0.30
N LEU A 97 -19.97 -16.27 0.80
CA LEU A 97 -19.24 -17.25 1.60
C LEU A 97 -18.16 -17.96 0.77
N ARG A 98 -18.46 -18.30 -0.49
CA ARG A 98 -17.48 -18.85 -1.44
C ARG A 98 -16.32 -17.87 -1.65
N SER A 99 -16.61 -16.62 -1.95
CA SER A 99 -15.59 -15.56 -2.10
C SER A 99 -14.76 -15.38 -0.82
N GLU A 100 -15.36 -15.50 0.36
CA GLU A 100 -14.62 -15.44 1.64
C GLU A 100 -13.66 -16.63 1.83
N VAL A 101 -14.00 -17.82 1.31
CA VAL A 101 -13.13 -19.01 1.36
C VAL A 101 -12.04 -18.94 0.29
N GLU A 102 -12.35 -18.46 -0.92
CA GLU A 102 -11.37 -18.17 -1.99
C GLU A 102 -10.35 -17.11 -1.53
N ASP A 103 -10.82 -16.03 -0.88
CA ASP A 103 -9.94 -15.04 -0.26
C ASP A 103 -9.00 -15.68 0.77
N LEU A 104 -9.49 -16.67 1.52
CA LEU A 104 -8.73 -17.40 2.51
C LEU A 104 -7.69 -18.34 1.88
N GLU A 105 -7.95 -18.92 0.71
CA GLU A 105 -6.96 -19.64 -0.10
C GLU A 105 -5.81 -18.75 -0.55
N HIS A 106 -6.13 -17.57 -1.09
CA HIS A 106 -5.13 -16.57 -1.47
C HIS A 106 -4.30 -16.11 -0.28
N LYS A 107 -4.95 -15.82 0.85
CA LYS A 107 -4.32 -15.41 2.11
C LYS A 107 -3.36 -16.46 2.64
N SER A 108 -3.81 -17.72 2.70
CA SER A 108 -3.05 -18.84 3.28
C SER A 108 -2.11 -19.54 2.30
N ARG A 109 -2.06 -19.10 1.04
CA ARG A 109 -1.25 -19.70 -0.03
C ARG A 109 -1.54 -21.19 -0.25
N ARG A 110 -2.79 -21.61 -0.01
CA ARG A 110 -3.26 -23.00 -0.11
C ARG A 110 -4.44 -23.04 -1.08
N ARG A 111 -4.28 -23.71 -2.23
CA ARG A 111 -5.33 -23.88 -3.26
C ARG A 111 -6.23 -25.10 -3.02
N ASP A 112 -6.14 -25.67 -1.83
CA ASP A 112 -6.79 -26.92 -1.42
C ASP A 112 -7.75 -26.69 -0.25
N ILE A 113 -8.25 -25.47 -0.05
CA ILE A 113 -9.19 -25.18 1.04
C ILE A 113 -10.61 -25.25 0.51
N LEU A 114 -10.91 -24.64 -0.64
CA LEU A 114 -12.25 -24.68 -1.21
C LEU A 114 -12.56 -26.09 -1.75
N VAL A 115 -13.75 -26.62 -1.44
CA VAL A 115 -14.27 -27.83 -2.05
C VAL A 115 -14.43 -27.65 -3.57
N ASP A 116 -14.34 -28.74 -4.32
CA ASP A 116 -14.49 -28.68 -5.78
C ASP A 116 -15.95 -28.44 -6.21
N ASP A 117 -16.10 -28.02 -7.47
CA ASP A 117 -17.42 -27.74 -8.06
C ASP A 117 -18.33 -28.98 -8.08
N GLU A 118 -17.78 -30.21 -8.11
CA GLU A 118 -18.55 -31.46 -8.01
C GLU A 118 -19.18 -31.64 -6.63
N THR A 119 -18.47 -31.28 -5.55
CA THR A 119 -19.00 -31.28 -4.19
C THR A 119 -20.15 -30.28 -4.05
N LEU A 120 -19.99 -29.09 -4.62
CA LEU A 120 -21.04 -28.06 -4.65
C LEU A 120 -22.24 -28.51 -5.49
N PHE A 121 -21.99 -29.16 -6.63
CA PHE A 121 -23.02 -29.74 -7.46
C PHE A 121 -23.84 -30.78 -6.68
N ALA A 122 -23.17 -31.73 -6.01
CA ALA A 122 -23.82 -32.77 -5.21
C ALA A 122 -24.67 -32.20 -4.07
N PHE A 123 -24.22 -31.11 -3.43
CA PHE A 123 -25.01 -30.40 -2.41
C PHE A 123 -26.37 -29.93 -2.93
N TYR A 124 -26.36 -29.26 -4.09
CA TYR A 124 -27.56 -28.75 -4.73
C TYR A 124 -28.41 -29.88 -5.30
N ASP A 125 -27.78 -30.87 -5.95
CA ASP A 125 -28.45 -32.00 -6.57
C ASP A 125 -29.30 -32.82 -5.58
N GLN A 126 -28.78 -33.04 -4.38
CA GLN A 126 -29.48 -33.78 -3.32
C GLN A 126 -30.70 -33.03 -2.76
N ARG A 127 -30.76 -31.70 -2.91
CA ARG A 127 -31.76 -30.84 -2.25
C ARG A 127 -32.80 -30.28 -3.21
N ILE A 128 -32.41 -30.00 -4.44
CA ILE A 128 -33.27 -29.40 -5.46
C ILE A 128 -34.13 -30.48 -6.11
N GLY A 129 -35.43 -30.23 -6.20
CA GLY A 129 -36.40 -31.11 -6.84
C GLY A 129 -36.02 -31.47 -8.29
N LYS A 130 -36.42 -32.66 -8.75
CA LYS A 130 -36.10 -33.17 -10.09
C LYS A 130 -36.77 -32.37 -11.21
N GLU A 131 -37.85 -31.67 -10.89
CA GLU A 131 -38.62 -30.79 -11.77
C GLU A 131 -37.94 -29.46 -12.09
N VAL A 132 -36.86 -29.11 -11.38
CA VAL A 132 -36.19 -27.82 -11.52
C VAL A 132 -35.19 -27.85 -12.69
N VAL A 133 -35.66 -27.51 -13.89
CA VAL A 133 -34.85 -27.54 -15.13
C VAL A 133 -34.50 -26.15 -15.66
N SER A 134 -34.97 -25.08 -15.01
CA SER A 134 -34.69 -23.69 -15.39
C SER A 134 -34.91 -22.76 -14.21
N ALA A 135 -34.49 -21.49 -14.35
CA ALA A 135 -34.70 -20.47 -13.32
C ALA A 135 -36.17 -20.30 -12.94
N LYS A 136 -37.10 -20.36 -13.90
CA LYS A 136 -38.55 -20.26 -13.62
C LYS A 136 -39.09 -21.44 -12.82
N HIS A 137 -38.61 -22.65 -13.12
CA HIS A 137 -38.95 -23.84 -12.34
C HIS A 137 -38.38 -23.72 -10.93
N PHE A 138 -37.13 -23.25 -10.80
CA PHE A 138 -36.52 -23.00 -9.51
C PHE A 138 -37.32 -21.98 -8.69
N ASP A 139 -37.70 -20.84 -9.27
CA ASP A 139 -38.46 -19.81 -8.57
C ASP A 139 -39.81 -20.32 -8.05
N SER A 140 -40.44 -21.22 -8.80
CA SER A 140 -41.71 -21.85 -8.41
C SER A 140 -41.51 -22.85 -7.28
N TRP A 141 -40.51 -23.73 -7.41
CA TRP A 141 -40.13 -24.71 -6.39
C TRP A 141 -39.70 -24.04 -5.08
N TRP A 142 -38.84 -23.01 -5.17
CA TRP A 142 -38.27 -22.31 -4.02
C TRP A 142 -39.35 -21.60 -3.19
N LYS A 143 -40.41 -21.06 -3.81
CA LYS A 143 -41.54 -20.45 -3.08
C LYS A 143 -42.21 -21.39 -2.09
N GLN A 144 -42.20 -22.70 -2.37
CA GLN A 144 -42.72 -23.73 -1.48
C GLN A 144 -41.63 -24.22 -0.53
N ALA A 145 -40.48 -24.65 -1.07
CA ALA A 145 -39.37 -25.21 -0.29
C ALA A 145 -38.87 -24.24 0.79
N SER A 146 -38.79 -22.93 0.49
CA SER A 146 -38.30 -21.94 1.45
C SER A 146 -39.26 -21.67 2.61
N ARG A 147 -40.55 -22.05 2.49
CA ARG A 147 -41.51 -21.95 3.60
C ARG A 147 -41.31 -23.07 4.62
N GLU A 148 -40.89 -24.23 4.13
CA GLU A 148 -40.59 -25.40 4.97
C GLU A 148 -39.21 -25.25 5.60
N ASN A 149 -38.21 -24.84 4.79
CA ASN A 149 -36.86 -24.56 5.26
C ASN A 149 -36.20 -23.46 4.42
N ALA A 150 -36.14 -22.24 4.96
CA ALA A 150 -35.52 -21.10 4.30
C ALA A 150 -34.00 -21.24 4.12
N GLU A 151 -33.36 -22.07 4.95
CA GLU A 151 -31.91 -22.30 4.97
C GLU A 151 -31.51 -23.54 4.16
N LEU A 152 -32.45 -24.20 3.48
CA LEU A 152 -32.23 -25.47 2.78
C LEU A 152 -31.00 -25.46 1.88
N LEU A 153 -30.75 -24.35 1.20
CA LEU A 153 -29.67 -24.17 0.23
C LEU A 153 -28.53 -23.29 0.74
N ASN A 154 -28.53 -22.90 2.01
CA ASN A 154 -27.45 -22.09 2.57
C ASN A 154 -26.23 -22.98 2.81
N PHE A 155 -25.05 -22.50 2.42
CA PHE A 155 -23.81 -23.17 2.77
C PHE A 155 -23.48 -22.94 4.25
N ASP A 156 -23.01 -24.00 4.91
CA ASP A 156 -22.18 -23.84 6.10
C ASP A 156 -20.75 -23.57 5.65
N LYS A 157 -20.04 -22.69 6.35
CA LYS A 157 -18.63 -22.41 6.09
C LYS A 157 -17.77 -23.66 6.18
N GLN A 158 -18.07 -24.55 7.14
CA GLN A 158 -17.34 -25.82 7.28
C GLN A 158 -17.50 -26.72 6.07
N MET A 159 -18.66 -26.65 5.39
CA MET A 159 -18.93 -27.45 4.20
C MET A 159 -18.12 -26.99 2.97
N LEU A 160 -17.75 -25.72 2.91
CA LEU A 160 -16.93 -25.18 1.82
C LEU A 160 -15.44 -25.47 1.99
N ILE A 161 -15.03 -25.90 3.19
CA ILE A 161 -13.63 -26.11 3.56
C ILE A 161 -13.32 -27.61 3.49
N LYS A 162 -12.27 -28.01 2.77
CA LYS A 162 -11.78 -29.41 2.76
C LYS A 162 -11.29 -29.81 4.15
N GLU A 163 -11.62 -31.03 4.55
CA GLU A 163 -11.20 -31.60 5.85
C GLU A 163 -9.68 -31.47 6.03
N GLY A 164 -9.25 -30.85 7.14
CA GLY A 164 -7.83 -30.60 7.44
C GLY A 164 -7.33 -29.18 7.11
N ALA A 165 -8.16 -28.31 6.53
CA ALA A 165 -7.87 -26.88 6.37
C ALA A 165 -8.40 -25.99 7.54
N ASP A 166 -9.04 -26.59 8.56
CA ASP A 166 -9.71 -25.93 9.68
C ASP A 166 -8.83 -25.07 10.62
N LYS A 167 -7.51 -25.06 10.41
CA LYS A 167 -6.56 -24.30 11.24
C LYS A 167 -6.33 -22.86 10.79
N VAL A 168 -6.99 -22.41 9.73
CA VAL A 168 -6.77 -21.08 9.14
C VAL A 168 -7.88 -20.13 9.60
N SER A 169 -7.58 -19.24 10.56
CA SER A 169 -8.55 -18.24 11.04
C SER A 169 -8.48 -16.95 10.23
N GLN A 170 -9.61 -16.25 10.05
CA GLN A 170 -9.60 -14.89 9.48
C GLN A 170 -8.79 -13.90 10.34
N LEU A 171 -8.65 -14.16 11.65
CA LEU A 171 -7.82 -13.36 12.55
C LEU A 171 -6.33 -13.47 12.23
N ASP A 172 -5.91 -14.58 11.62
CA ASP A 172 -4.53 -14.78 11.21
C ASP A 172 -4.17 -13.98 9.95
N TYR A 173 -5.18 -13.58 9.18
CA TYR A 173 -5.03 -12.86 7.90
C TYR A 173 -5.92 -11.60 7.85
N PRO A 174 -5.56 -10.58 8.65
CA PRO A 174 -6.37 -9.38 8.83
C PRO A 174 -6.49 -8.57 7.54
N ASN A 175 -7.60 -7.84 7.36
CA ASN A 175 -7.75 -6.95 6.20
C ASN A 175 -7.02 -5.61 6.36
N PHE A 176 -6.59 -5.30 7.58
CA PHE A 176 -5.94 -4.03 7.91
C PHE A 176 -4.75 -4.24 8.85
N TRP A 177 -3.71 -3.46 8.62
CA TRP A 177 -2.61 -3.27 9.55
C TRP A 177 -2.86 -2.00 10.38
N HIS A 178 -2.57 -2.09 11.67
CA HIS A 178 -2.77 -0.99 12.61
C HIS A 178 -1.41 -0.57 13.21
N GLN A 179 -1.10 0.72 13.13
CA GLN A 179 0.09 1.32 13.74
C GLN A 179 -0.31 2.67 14.33
N GLY A 180 -0.37 2.76 15.66
CA GLY A 180 -0.91 3.93 16.35
C GLY A 180 -2.35 4.22 15.92
N ASN A 181 -2.59 5.41 15.37
CA ASN A 181 -3.88 5.85 14.81
C ASN A 181 -4.07 5.47 13.33
N LEU A 182 -3.06 4.89 12.67
CA LEU A 182 -3.11 4.52 11.26
C LEU A 182 -3.81 3.17 11.06
N LYS A 183 -4.68 3.11 10.05
CA LYS A 183 -5.36 1.91 9.58
C LYS A 183 -5.05 1.71 8.09
N LEU A 184 -4.11 0.82 7.78
CA LEU A 184 -3.60 0.59 6.44
C LEU A 184 -4.22 -0.69 5.86
N LYS A 185 -4.69 -0.65 4.61
CA LYS A 185 -5.31 -1.82 3.97
C LYS A 185 -4.24 -2.87 3.65
N LEU A 186 -4.55 -4.14 3.87
CA LEU A 186 -3.75 -5.28 3.42
C LEU A 186 -4.39 -5.94 2.19
N SER A 187 -3.55 -6.39 1.26
CA SER A 187 -3.94 -7.33 0.21
C SER A 187 -2.99 -8.52 0.19
N TYR A 188 -3.49 -9.64 -0.29
CA TYR A 188 -2.80 -10.92 -0.30
C TYR A 188 -2.76 -11.43 -1.72
N GLN A 189 -1.58 -11.85 -2.17
CA GLN A 189 -1.41 -12.44 -3.49
C GLN A 189 -0.62 -13.73 -3.35
N PHE A 190 -1.10 -14.78 -4.02
CA PHE A 190 -0.40 -16.05 -4.15
C PHE A 190 -0.08 -16.32 -5.61
N GLU A 191 0.97 -15.64 -6.08
CA GLU A 191 1.49 -15.75 -7.44
C GLU A 191 3.02 -15.87 -7.37
N PRO A 192 3.55 -17.09 -7.20
CA PRO A 192 4.98 -17.31 -7.14
C PRO A 192 5.70 -16.70 -8.35
N GLY A 193 6.66 -15.82 -8.10
CA GLY A 193 7.45 -15.13 -9.14
C GLY A 193 6.95 -13.73 -9.52
N ALA A 194 5.81 -13.27 -9.00
CA ALA A 194 5.38 -11.88 -9.13
C ALA A 194 5.99 -10.98 -8.04
N ASP A 195 6.26 -9.72 -8.36
CA ASP A 195 6.89 -8.76 -7.42
C ASP A 195 6.05 -8.49 -6.16
N ALA A 196 4.72 -8.61 -6.27
CA ALA A 196 3.76 -8.38 -5.18
C ALA A 196 3.31 -9.66 -4.47
N ASP A 197 3.96 -10.81 -4.73
CA ASP A 197 3.67 -12.07 -4.05
C ASP A 197 3.83 -11.94 -2.52
N GLY A 198 2.87 -12.49 -1.78
CA GLY A 198 2.80 -12.35 -0.31
C GLY A 198 1.83 -11.27 0.16
N VAL A 199 2.23 -10.52 1.19
CA VAL A 199 1.37 -9.53 1.86
C VAL A 199 1.79 -8.13 1.43
N THR A 200 0.83 -7.34 0.97
CA THR A 200 1.04 -5.94 0.56
C THR A 200 0.26 -4.98 1.45
N VAL A 201 0.95 -3.98 2.02
CA VAL A 201 0.39 -2.85 2.76
C VAL A 201 0.16 -1.69 1.80
N HIS A 202 -1.07 -1.19 1.74
CA HIS A 202 -1.41 -0.03 0.93
C HIS A 202 -1.32 1.23 1.78
N ILE A 203 -0.42 2.13 1.40
CA ILE A 203 -0.11 3.37 2.10
C ILE A 203 -0.56 4.55 1.23
N PRO A 204 -1.59 5.31 1.63
CA PRO A 204 -1.91 6.57 0.97
C PRO A 204 -0.70 7.52 0.99
N LEU A 205 -0.39 8.16 -0.14
CA LEU A 205 0.74 9.08 -0.27
C LEU A 205 0.83 10.13 0.86
N PRO A 206 -0.26 10.79 1.32
CA PRO A 206 -0.19 11.76 2.43
C PRO A 206 0.23 11.18 3.78
N LEU A 207 0.11 9.86 3.96
CA LEU A 207 0.46 9.18 5.20
C LEU A 207 1.86 8.58 5.16
N LEU A 208 2.53 8.60 4.00
CA LEU A 208 3.77 7.86 3.77
C LEU A 208 4.83 8.12 4.85
N ASN A 209 5.05 9.40 5.19
CA ASN A 209 6.06 9.78 6.17
C ASN A 209 5.62 9.59 7.64
N GLN A 210 4.32 9.39 7.89
CA GLN A 210 3.78 9.06 9.21
C GLN A 210 3.87 7.56 9.53
N VAL A 211 4.05 6.70 8.52
CA VAL A 211 4.23 5.26 8.73
C VAL A 211 5.66 4.99 9.21
N GLU A 212 5.80 4.33 10.35
CA GLU A 212 7.10 3.86 10.83
C GLU A 212 7.42 2.49 10.23
N ASP A 213 8.69 2.23 9.91
CA ASP A 213 9.13 0.91 9.42
C ASP A 213 9.05 -0.19 10.50
N SER A 214 8.97 0.24 11.77
CA SER A 214 8.91 -0.63 12.94
C SER A 214 7.66 -1.53 12.92
N GLY A 215 7.86 -2.81 13.21
CA GLY A 215 6.78 -3.79 13.38
C GLY A 215 6.39 -4.57 12.12
N PHE A 216 6.62 -4.06 10.90
CA PHE A 216 6.27 -4.81 9.67
C PHE A 216 7.06 -6.10 9.49
N GLU A 217 8.29 -6.13 10.02
CA GLU A 217 9.13 -7.33 10.13
C GLU A 217 8.46 -8.49 10.89
N TRP A 218 7.47 -8.22 11.76
CA TRP A 218 6.72 -9.27 12.44
C TRP A 218 5.74 -10.00 11.52
N GLN A 219 5.44 -9.48 10.33
CA GLN A 219 4.38 -9.99 9.47
C GLN A 219 3.01 -10.12 10.17
N ILE A 220 2.01 -10.54 9.39
CA ILE A 220 0.71 -10.95 9.92
C ILE A 220 0.80 -12.29 10.68
N PRO A 221 -0.13 -12.58 11.62
CA PRO A 221 -0.06 -13.78 12.43
C PRO A 221 0.02 -15.08 11.63
N GLY A 222 -0.71 -15.20 10.52
CA GLY A 222 -0.73 -16.40 9.67
C GLY A 222 0.60 -16.73 8.99
N VAL A 223 1.47 -15.73 8.79
CA VAL A 223 2.76 -15.89 8.09
C VAL A 223 3.95 -15.99 9.06
N ARG A 224 3.78 -15.54 10.32
CA ARG A 224 4.84 -15.47 11.33
C ARG A 224 5.63 -16.76 11.51
N ARG A 225 4.92 -17.89 11.65
CA ARG A 225 5.57 -19.18 11.88
C ARG A 225 6.52 -19.52 10.74
N GLU A 226 6.08 -19.34 9.50
CA GLU A 226 6.90 -19.60 8.32
C GLU A 226 8.08 -18.63 8.23
N LEU A 227 7.85 -17.33 8.48
CA LEU A 227 8.90 -16.32 8.55
C LEU A 227 9.99 -16.68 9.56
N ILE A 228 9.62 -17.07 10.78
CA ILE A 228 10.59 -17.42 11.83
C ILE A 228 11.38 -18.68 11.43
N ILE A 229 10.73 -19.68 10.84
CA ILE A 229 11.43 -20.87 10.32
C ILE A 229 12.43 -20.46 9.23
N ALA A 230 12.05 -19.57 8.31
CA ALA A 230 12.93 -19.08 7.26
C ALA A 230 14.12 -18.29 7.84
N LEU A 231 13.89 -17.46 8.87
CA LEU A 231 14.94 -16.74 9.59
C LEU A 231 15.90 -17.69 10.32
N ILE A 232 15.40 -18.73 11.00
CA ILE A 232 16.26 -19.75 11.60
C ILE A 232 17.11 -20.44 10.52
N LYS A 233 16.53 -20.71 9.35
CA LYS A 233 17.25 -21.34 8.23
C LYS A 233 18.31 -20.43 7.63
N SER A 234 18.11 -19.11 7.64
CA SER A 234 19.06 -18.12 7.10
C SER A 234 20.27 -17.87 8.01
N LEU A 235 20.24 -18.31 9.27
CA LEU A 235 21.38 -18.20 10.17
C LEU A 235 22.62 -18.96 9.66
N PRO A 236 23.84 -18.47 9.96
CA PRO A 236 25.08 -19.21 9.75
C PRO A 236 25.02 -20.62 10.34
N LYS A 237 25.61 -21.60 9.63
CA LYS A 237 25.59 -23.02 10.00
C LYS A 237 25.93 -23.30 11.48
N PRO A 238 26.95 -22.67 12.11
CA PRO A 238 27.27 -22.91 13.52
C PRO A 238 26.13 -22.51 14.47
N LEU A 239 25.46 -21.38 14.20
CA LEU A 239 24.36 -20.86 15.03
C LEU A 239 23.09 -21.67 14.81
N ARG A 240 22.74 -21.95 13.53
CA ARG A 240 21.54 -22.69 13.15
C ARG A 240 21.43 -24.07 13.78
N ARG A 241 22.56 -24.76 14.02
CA ARG A 241 22.58 -26.10 14.65
C ARG A 241 21.96 -26.13 16.05
N ASN A 242 21.96 -25.01 16.76
CA ASN A 242 21.35 -24.89 18.10
C ASN A 242 19.83 -24.72 18.07
N LEU A 243 19.24 -24.53 16.88
CA LEU A 243 17.81 -24.27 16.66
C LEU A 243 17.18 -25.35 15.77
N VAL A 244 17.66 -26.59 15.87
CA VAL A 244 17.13 -27.74 15.14
C VAL A 244 16.33 -28.63 16.10
N PRO A 245 15.07 -29.00 15.79
CA PRO A 245 14.31 -28.68 14.57
C PRO A 245 13.74 -27.25 14.56
N ALA A 246 13.97 -26.50 13.47
CA ALA A 246 13.51 -25.10 13.34
C ALA A 246 12.01 -24.87 13.62
N PRO A 247 11.08 -25.76 13.18
CA PRO A 247 9.66 -25.60 13.49
C PRO A 247 9.36 -25.59 15.00
N ASN A 248 10.04 -26.43 15.78
CA ASN A 248 9.80 -26.53 17.22
C ASN A 248 10.23 -25.24 17.94
N TYR A 249 11.36 -24.67 17.53
CA TYR A 249 11.84 -23.39 18.09
C TYR A 249 10.96 -22.22 17.67
N ALA A 250 10.45 -22.22 16.43
CA ALA A 250 9.50 -21.20 15.99
C ALA A 250 8.20 -21.24 16.80
N GLU A 251 7.66 -22.43 17.06
CA GLU A 251 6.46 -22.61 17.90
C GLU A 251 6.72 -22.21 19.35
N ALA A 252 7.86 -22.63 19.92
CA ALA A 252 8.25 -22.24 21.27
C ALA A 252 8.44 -20.72 21.42
N PHE A 253 8.95 -20.04 20.39
CA PHE A 253 9.08 -18.59 20.34
C PHE A 253 7.71 -17.91 20.34
N LEU A 254 6.83 -18.33 19.41
CA LEU A 254 5.48 -17.77 19.29
C LEU A 254 4.63 -17.97 20.54
N GLY A 255 4.84 -19.06 21.28
CA GLY A 255 4.14 -19.32 22.55
C GLY A 255 4.64 -18.48 23.74
N ARG A 256 5.76 -17.76 23.61
CA ARG A 256 6.39 -17.00 24.71
C ARG A 256 6.38 -15.50 24.51
N VAL A 257 6.33 -15.05 23.27
CA VAL A 257 6.45 -13.64 22.93
C VAL A 257 5.08 -12.99 22.73
N LYS A 258 4.95 -11.74 23.13
CA LYS A 258 3.85 -10.89 22.67
C LYS A 258 4.35 -10.11 21.46
N ALA A 259 3.69 -10.28 20.33
CA ALA A 259 4.11 -9.68 19.07
C ALA A 259 4.14 -8.14 19.16
N MET A 260 5.10 -7.52 18.46
CA MET A 260 5.25 -6.07 18.32
C MET A 260 5.55 -5.29 19.62
N GLU A 261 5.85 -5.95 20.75
CA GLU A 261 6.36 -5.26 21.95
C GLU A 261 7.78 -4.71 21.75
N MET A 262 8.55 -5.32 20.84
CA MET A 262 9.88 -4.89 20.48
C MET A 262 10.21 -5.37 19.05
N PRO A 263 11.31 -4.89 18.44
CA PRO A 263 11.73 -5.36 17.12
C PRO A 263 11.90 -6.88 17.07
N LEU A 264 11.50 -7.51 15.95
CA LEU A 264 11.53 -8.96 15.79
C LEU A 264 12.93 -9.55 15.99
N PRO A 265 14.02 -8.99 15.41
CA PRO A 265 15.38 -9.50 15.64
C PRO A 265 15.76 -9.52 17.12
N ASP A 266 15.35 -8.50 17.87
CA ASP A 266 15.66 -8.38 19.29
C ASP A 266 14.86 -9.38 20.12
N ALA A 267 13.58 -9.57 19.78
CA ALA A 267 12.74 -10.59 20.39
C ALA A 267 13.30 -11.99 20.16
N LEU A 268 13.69 -12.31 18.91
CA LEU A 268 14.29 -13.60 18.53
C LEU A 268 15.59 -13.83 19.30
N ALA A 269 16.49 -12.84 19.33
CA ALA A 269 17.75 -12.93 20.06
C ALA A 269 17.52 -13.19 21.55
N ARG A 270 16.56 -12.48 22.18
CA ARG A 270 16.22 -12.62 23.60
C ARG A 270 15.70 -14.02 23.91
N GLU A 271 14.70 -14.49 23.17
CA GLU A 271 14.04 -15.76 23.47
C GLU A 271 14.89 -16.98 23.06
N PHE A 272 15.59 -16.94 21.93
CA PHE A 272 16.48 -18.03 21.54
C PHE A 272 17.70 -18.16 22.44
N ARG A 273 18.22 -17.06 22.98
CA ARG A 273 19.26 -17.13 24.02
C ARG A 273 18.74 -17.81 25.29
N ARG A 274 17.49 -17.55 25.70
CA ARG A 274 16.89 -18.24 26.85
C ARG A 274 16.68 -19.73 26.60
N MET A 275 16.39 -20.13 25.36
CA MET A 275 16.18 -21.53 25.00
C MET A 275 17.48 -22.33 24.82
N THR A 276 18.54 -21.69 24.32
CA THR A 276 19.75 -22.38 23.85
C THR A 276 21.03 -21.99 24.58
N GLY A 277 21.04 -20.86 25.29
CA GLY A 277 22.24 -20.25 25.88
C GLY A 277 23.12 -19.48 24.88
N VAL A 278 22.83 -19.56 23.57
CA VAL A 278 23.63 -18.92 22.51
C VAL A 278 23.14 -17.50 22.25
N THR A 279 24.07 -16.53 22.19
CA THR A 279 23.76 -15.15 21.80
C THR A 279 23.68 -15.05 20.28
N LEU A 280 22.62 -14.42 19.79
CA LEU A 280 22.45 -14.07 18.37
C LEU A 280 22.53 -12.56 18.24
N GLU A 281 23.37 -12.08 17.33
CA GLU A 281 23.50 -10.67 16.97
C GLU A 281 22.63 -10.35 15.76
N ARG A 282 22.32 -9.07 15.53
CA ARG A 282 21.41 -8.65 14.44
C ARG A 282 21.97 -9.02 13.07
N GLU A 283 23.29 -8.92 12.92
CA GLU A 283 24.07 -9.21 11.73
C GLU A 283 24.08 -10.70 11.38
N ASN A 284 23.67 -11.57 12.31
CA ASN A 284 23.58 -13.00 12.04
C ASN A 284 22.35 -13.35 11.17
N TRP A 285 21.32 -12.50 11.14
CA TRP A 285 20.10 -12.73 10.36
C TRP A 285 20.30 -12.33 8.89
N GLN A 286 20.39 -13.32 8.01
CA GLN A 286 20.62 -13.11 6.57
C GLN A 286 19.27 -12.95 5.85
N TRP A 287 18.71 -11.74 5.91
CA TRP A 287 17.38 -11.43 5.37
C TRP A 287 17.27 -11.65 3.86
N GLU A 288 18.37 -11.57 3.12
CA GLU A 288 18.44 -11.82 1.69
C GLU A 288 18.10 -13.27 1.34
N GLN A 289 18.32 -14.22 2.27
CA GLN A 289 17.95 -15.62 2.09
C GLN A 289 16.51 -15.94 2.47
N VAL A 290 15.81 -15.00 3.13
CA VAL A 290 14.40 -15.17 3.46
C VAL A 290 13.58 -15.00 2.18
N PRO A 291 12.71 -15.97 1.84
CA PRO A 291 11.84 -15.88 0.67
C PRO A 291 11.05 -14.57 0.61
N ASP A 292 10.93 -14.04 -0.58
CA ASP A 292 10.42 -12.70 -0.80
C ASP A 292 8.97 -12.50 -0.34
N HIS A 293 8.13 -13.52 -0.50
CA HIS A 293 6.72 -13.48 -0.06
C HIS A 293 6.53 -13.48 1.47
N LEU A 294 7.60 -13.72 2.24
CA LEU A 294 7.58 -13.60 3.70
C LEU A 294 7.96 -12.19 4.17
N LYS A 295 8.39 -11.31 3.27
CA LYS A 295 8.65 -9.90 3.54
C LYS A 295 7.45 -9.07 3.14
N MET A 296 7.11 -8.07 3.94
CA MET A 296 5.99 -7.19 3.64
C MET A 296 6.33 -6.32 2.42
N THR A 297 5.39 -6.20 1.49
CA THR A 297 5.50 -5.27 0.36
C THR A 297 4.72 -4.00 0.70
N PHE A 298 5.29 -2.84 0.43
CA PHE A 298 4.66 -1.54 0.62
C PHE A 298 4.24 -0.99 -0.74
N ARG A 299 2.96 -0.68 -0.90
CA ARG A 299 2.41 -0.04 -2.09
C ARG A 299 1.92 1.35 -1.74
N VAL A 300 2.57 2.37 -2.29
CA VAL A 300 2.11 3.75 -2.13
C VAL A 300 1.07 4.06 -3.20
N VAL A 301 -0.08 4.58 -2.77
CA VAL A 301 -1.22 4.85 -3.63
C VAL A 301 -1.63 6.33 -3.62
N ASP A 302 -2.19 6.78 -4.73
CA ASP A 302 -2.83 8.09 -4.83
C ASP A 302 -4.26 8.12 -4.24
N GLU A 303 -4.94 9.26 -4.38
CA GLU A 303 -6.31 9.48 -3.90
C GLU A 303 -7.37 8.59 -4.58
N HIS A 304 -7.04 8.03 -5.75
CA HIS A 304 -7.89 7.13 -6.52
C HIS A 304 -7.50 5.66 -6.31
N ASN A 305 -6.68 5.35 -5.30
CA ASN A 305 -6.10 4.03 -5.04
C ASN A 305 -5.24 3.48 -6.20
N ARG A 306 -4.71 4.34 -7.08
CA ARG A 306 -3.78 3.92 -8.13
C ARG A 306 -2.37 3.81 -7.55
N LYS A 307 -1.67 2.75 -7.94
CA LYS A 307 -0.28 2.50 -7.54
C LYS A 307 0.65 3.58 -8.09
N LEU A 308 1.37 4.26 -7.21
CA LEU A 308 2.43 5.22 -7.56
C LEU A 308 3.79 4.53 -7.59
N LEU A 309 4.11 3.81 -6.51
CA LEU A 309 5.36 3.08 -6.34
C LEU A 309 5.14 1.92 -5.38
N GLU A 310 5.96 0.89 -5.51
CA GLU A 310 5.86 -0.33 -4.72
C GLU A 310 7.25 -0.92 -4.51
N GLY A 311 7.47 -1.48 -3.32
CA GLY A 311 8.75 -2.08 -2.94
C GLY A 311 8.75 -2.57 -1.50
N LYS A 312 9.85 -3.16 -1.05
CA LYS A 312 9.98 -3.74 0.30
C LYS A 312 10.79 -2.88 1.26
N ASP A 313 11.37 -1.80 0.76
CA ASP A 313 12.11 -0.84 1.55
C ASP A 313 11.28 0.45 1.65
N LEU A 314 10.62 0.62 2.80
CA LEU A 314 9.80 1.80 3.06
C LEU A 314 10.63 3.09 3.04
N THR A 315 11.90 3.03 3.48
CA THR A 315 12.79 4.20 3.51
C THR A 315 13.15 4.64 2.09
N ALA A 316 13.43 3.69 1.20
CA ALA A 316 13.65 3.97 -0.22
C ALA A 316 12.39 4.56 -0.88
N LEU A 317 11.20 4.04 -0.56
CA LEU A 317 9.93 4.59 -1.06
C LEU A 317 9.70 6.04 -0.58
N LYS A 318 9.94 6.32 0.70
CA LYS A 318 9.86 7.68 1.27
C LYS A 318 10.80 8.64 0.54
N ALA A 319 12.05 8.23 0.30
CA ALA A 319 13.03 9.05 -0.38
C ALA A 319 12.62 9.37 -1.84
N GLN A 320 12.15 8.37 -2.59
CA GLN A 320 11.75 8.54 -3.99
C GLN A 320 10.47 9.36 -4.17
N LEU A 321 9.58 9.37 -3.18
CA LEU A 321 8.29 10.05 -3.25
C LEU A 321 8.24 11.38 -2.49
N LYS A 322 9.37 11.85 -1.93
CA LYS A 322 9.45 13.07 -1.12
C LYS A 322 8.76 14.26 -1.79
N ASP A 323 9.12 14.57 -3.04
CA ASP A 323 8.58 15.72 -3.76
C ASP A 323 7.06 15.60 -3.99
N LYS A 324 6.56 14.38 -4.25
CA LYS A 324 5.13 14.12 -4.45
C LYS A 324 4.34 14.24 -3.15
N VAL A 325 4.92 13.83 -2.01
CA VAL A 325 4.31 14.03 -0.70
C VAL A 325 4.16 15.52 -0.43
N GLN A 326 5.20 16.31 -0.67
CA GLN A 326 5.16 17.76 -0.48
C GLN A 326 4.10 18.43 -1.36
N GLU A 327 4.05 18.10 -2.66
CA GLU A 327 3.03 18.63 -3.57
C GLU A 327 1.60 18.26 -3.11
N THR A 328 1.42 17.05 -2.59
CA THR A 328 0.12 16.58 -2.10
C THR A 328 -0.28 17.30 -0.81
N LEU A 329 0.66 17.55 0.10
CA LEU A 329 0.38 18.30 1.33
C LEU A 329 -0.06 19.74 1.04
N SER A 330 0.60 20.42 0.10
CA SER A 330 0.21 21.77 -0.34
C SER A 330 -1.21 21.81 -0.92
N LYS A 331 -1.62 20.79 -1.69
CA LYS A 331 -2.98 20.70 -2.24
C LYS A 331 -4.06 20.41 -1.20
N VAL A 332 -3.67 19.82 -0.07
CA VAL A 332 -4.61 19.39 0.99
C VAL A 332 -4.78 20.49 2.06
N ALA A 333 -3.83 21.41 2.17
CA ALA A 333 -3.90 22.55 3.09
C ALA A 333 -5.14 23.43 2.86
N ASP A 334 -5.69 24.00 3.93
CA ASP A 334 -6.71 25.05 3.82
C ASP A 334 -6.13 26.28 3.09
N ASP A 335 -6.96 26.90 2.24
CA ASP A 335 -6.63 28.16 1.55
C ASP A 335 -6.22 29.22 2.58
N GLY A 336 -4.92 29.53 2.64
CA GLY A 336 -4.35 30.61 3.47
C GLY A 336 -3.27 30.20 4.46
N LEU A 337 -3.05 28.90 4.72
CA LEU A 337 -1.96 28.45 5.60
C LEU A 337 -0.60 28.57 4.91
N GLU A 338 -0.51 28.22 3.63
CA GLU A 338 0.69 28.49 2.83
C GLU A 338 0.67 29.91 2.27
N GLN A 339 1.76 30.64 2.47
CA GLN A 339 1.93 32.02 2.02
C GLN A 339 3.35 32.18 1.45
N SER A 340 3.58 33.18 0.59
CA SER A 340 4.90 33.44 -0.01
C SER A 340 5.15 34.95 -0.08
N GLY A 341 6.41 35.36 -0.27
CA GLY A 341 6.71 36.79 -0.42
C GLY A 341 6.57 37.61 0.87
N LEU A 342 6.61 36.96 2.05
CA LEU A 342 6.48 37.64 3.34
C LEU A 342 7.79 38.33 3.71
N HIS A 343 7.71 39.60 4.10
CA HIS A 343 8.86 40.40 4.54
C HIS A 343 8.77 40.79 6.03
N ILE A 344 7.57 40.68 6.61
CA ILE A 344 7.28 40.98 8.01
C ILE A 344 6.40 39.86 8.59
N TRP A 345 6.30 39.79 9.92
CA TRP A 345 5.36 38.90 10.58
C TRP A 345 3.92 39.43 10.41
N SER A 346 3.17 38.92 9.42
CA SER A 346 1.82 39.40 9.07
C SER A 346 0.77 38.28 8.93
N PHE A 347 1.06 37.09 9.47
CA PHE A 347 0.29 35.86 9.23
C PHE A 347 -0.32 35.28 10.52
N GLY A 348 -0.29 36.03 11.63
CA GLY A 348 -0.79 35.57 12.92
C GLY A 348 0.09 34.49 13.56
N ASP A 349 -0.51 33.60 14.34
CA ASP A 349 0.20 32.53 15.03
C ASP A 349 0.44 31.35 14.09
N LEU A 350 1.66 30.83 14.07
CA LEU A 350 2.02 29.65 13.30
C LEU A 350 1.85 28.40 14.18
N PRO A 351 0.90 27.49 13.88
CA PRO A 351 0.70 26.32 14.73
C PRO A 351 1.88 25.35 14.61
N ARG A 352 2.29 24.70 15.71
CA ARG A 352 3.40 23.71 15.68
C ARG A 352 3.08 22.45 14.89
N SER A 353 1.81 22.10 14.77
CA SER A 353 1.34 21.02 13.92
C SER A 353 -0.07 21.35 13.45
N TYR A 354 -0.39 20.89 12.25
CA TYR A 354 -1.69 21.00 11.62
C TYR A 354 -2.20 19.60 11.33
N GLU A 355 -3.42 19.29 11.77
CA GLU A 355 -4.05 18.00 11.53
C GLU A 355 -5.38 18.21 10.79
N GLN A 356 -5.55 17.55 9.66
CA GLN A 356 -6.76 17.64 8.85
C GLN A 356 -7.29 16.24 8.53
N LYS A 357 -8.60 16.04 8.72
CA LYS A 357 -9.24 14.77 8.43
C LYS A 357 -9.65 14.73 6.96
N ARG A 358 -9.13 13.78 6.20
CA ARG A 358 -9.49 13.56 4.79
C ARG A 358 -10.00 12.14 4.57
N GLY A 359 -11.31 12.02 4.37
CA GLY A 359 -11.97 10.73 4.26
C GLY A 359 -11.82 9.89 5.53
N SER A 360 -11.09 8.77 5.42
CA SER A 360 -10.92 7.78 6.50
C SER A 360 -9.65 7.95 7.34
N TYR A 361 -8.77 8.89 7.00
CA TYR A 361 -7.50 9.10 7.67
C TYR A 361 -7.26 10.57 8.06
N GLN A 362 -6.40 10.79 9.03
CA GLN A 362 -5.94 12.11 9.47
C GLN A 362 -4.56 12.37 8.88
N VAL A 363 -4.42 13.48 8.15
CA VAL A 363 -3.14 13.97 7.64
C VAL A 363 -2.56 14.93 8.66
N LYS A 364 -1.34 14.67 9.10
CA LYS A 364 -0.57 15.56 9.96
C LYS A 364 0.51 16.25 9.14
N ALA A 365 0.57 17.57 9.27
CA ALA A 365 1.55 18.42 8.62
C ALA A 365 2.16 19.39 9.65
N TRP A 366 3.34 19.89 9.33
CA TRP A 366 4.11 20.76 10.20
C TRP A 366 4.47 22.05 9.43
N PRO A 367 3.76 23.16 9.66
CA PRO A 367 4.06 24.41 8.96
C PRO A 367 5.36 25.03 9.49
N ALA A 368 6.15 25.60 8.59
CA ALA A 368 7.37 26.32 8.93
C ALA A 368 7.63 27.48 7.95
N LEU A 369 8.38 28.47 8.45
CA LEU A 369 8.97 29.49 7.59
C LEU A 369 10.09 28.89 6.72
N VAL A 370 10.12 29.30 5.45
CA VAL A 370 11.13 28.89 4.46
C VAL A 370 11.81 30.13 3.90
N ASP A 371 13.14 30.09 3.81
CA ASP A 371 13.96 31.15 3.22
C ASP A 371 13.81 31.17 1.68
N GLU A 372 13.23 32.24 1.12
CA GLU A 372 13.12 32.51 -0.32
C GLU A 372 14.15 33.54 -0.81
N LYS A 373 15.24 33.75 -0.04
CA LYS A 373 16.32 34.73 -0.24
C LYS A 373 15.90 36.18 0.03
N GLU A 374 14.95 36.70 -0.74
CA GLU A 374 14.47 38.08 -0.59
C GLU A 374 13.23 38.18 0.30
N SER A 375 12.57 37.05 0.56
CA SER A 375 11.38 36.91 1.38
C SER A 375 11.40 35.62 2.19
N VAL A 376 10.35 35.40 2.97
CA VAL A 376 10.02 34.10 3.54
C VAL A 376 8.66 33.61 3.06
N ALA A 377 8.49 32.29 3.04
CA ALA A 377 7.23 31.63 2.78
C ALA A 377 6.81 30.77 3.97
N ILE A 378 5.51 30.48 4.10
CA ILE A 378 5.01 29.41 4.95
C ILE A 378 4.76 28.20 4.06
N ARG A 379 5.37 27.07 4.41
CA ARG A 379 5.20 25.78 3.73
C ARG A 379 4.88 24.68 4.73
N LEU A 380 4.16 23.67 4.26
CA LEU A 380 3.89 22.46 5.03
C LEU A 380 4.97 21.40 4.82
N PHE A 381 5.38 20.79 5.92
CA PHE A 381 6.30 19.65 5.94
C PHE A 381 5.60 18.42 6.52
N ASP A 382 6.20 17.26 6.29
CA ASP A 382 5.70 15.94 6.70
C ASP A 382 6.47 15.34 7.88
N SER A 383 7.42 16.09 8.45
CA SER A 383 8.16 15.70 9.63
C SER A 383 8.48 16.92 10.50
N GLU A 384 8.41 16.72 11.82
CA GLU A 384 8.76 17.74 12.80
C GLU A 384 10.25 18.16 12.69
N GLN A 385 11.12 17.22 12.36
CA GLN A 385 12.56 17.47 12.21
C GLN A 385 12.85 18.42 11.04
N GLU A 386 12.17 18.21 9.89
CA GLU A 386 12.31 19.10 8.75
C GLU A 386 11.68 20.47 9.03
N GLN A 387 10.53 20.50 9.69
CA GLN A 387 9.90 21.74 10.17
C GLN A 387 10.86 22.56 11.03
N GLN A 388 11.45 21.98 12.07
CA GLN A 388 12.36 22.69 12.98
C GLN A 388 13.55 23.29 12.21
N LYS A 389 14.15 22.50 11.30
CA LYS A 389 15.27 22.94 10.47
C LYS A 389 14.88 24.10 9.53
N MET A 390 13.72 24.00 8.88
CA MET A 390 13.25 25.02 7.96
C MET A 390 12.84 26.28 8.71
N MET A 391 12.05 26.13 9.78
CA MET A 391 11.60 27.22 10.65
C MET A 391 12.77 28.05 11.17
N TRP A 392 13.85 27.39 11.58
CA TRP A 392 15.07 28.06 11.99
C TRP A 392 15.66 28.95 10.89
N ARG A 393 15.84 28.39 9.69
CA ARG A 393 16.40 29.11 8.53
C ARG A 393 15.48 30.23 8.03
N GLY A 394 14.18 29.97 7.95
CA GLY A 394 13.17 30.94 7.57
C GLY A 394 13.10 32.09 8.57
N GLN A 395 13.15 31.82 9.87
CA GLN A 395 13.13 32.88 10.86
C GLN A 395 14.42 33.70 10.89
N ARG A 396 15.58 33.08 10.65
CA ARG A 396 16.82 33.82 10.40
C ARG A 396 16.69 34.79 9.23
N ARG A 397 16.09 34.36 8.11
CA ARG A 397 15.81 35.25 6.97
C ARG A 397 14.88 36.38 7.36
N LEU A 398 13.79 36.09 8.08
CA LEU A 398 12.84 37.12 8.51
C LEU A 398 13.51 38.14 9.43
N LEU A 399 14.41 37.72 10.33
CA LEU A 399 15.21 38.63 11.15
C LEU A 399 16.16 39.49 10.31
N LEU A 400 16.86 38.91 9.33
CA LEU A 400 17.73 39.65 8.40
C LEU A 400 16.97 40.76 7.65
N LEU A 401 15.71 40.51 7.27
CA LEU A 401 14.87 41.50 6.60
C LEU A 401 14.40 42.63 7.52
N ASN A 402 14.35 42.39 8.84
CA ASN A 402 13.74 43.29 9.83
C ASN A 402 14.74 43.94 10.79
N VAL A 403 16.03 43.62 10.69
CA VAL A 403 17.10 44.18 11.54
C VAL A 403 18.13 44.91 10.67
N PRO A 404 18.61 46.11 11.07
CA PRO A 404 19.65 46.81 10.33
C PRO A 404 20.91 45.97 10.15
N SER A 405 21.48 45.99 8.94
CA SER A 405 22.68 45.22 8.63
C SER A 405 23.90 45.66 9.47
N PRO A 406 24.62 44.73 10.12
CA PRO A 406 25.80 45.03 10.92
C PRO A 406 27.06 45.31 10.07
N VAL A 407 26.98 45.21 8.74
CA VAL A 407 28.14 45.31 7.82
C VAL A 407 28.93 46.60 8.04
N LYS A 408 28.25 47.75 8.16
CA LYS A 408 28.92 49.04 8.41
C LYS A 408 29.67 49.05 9.75
N TYR A 409 29.01 48.58 10.81
CA TYR A 409 29.59 48.49 12.15
C TYR A 409 30.81 47.55 12.18
N LEU A 410 30.67 46.39 11.52
CA LEU A 410 31.72 45.40 11.36
C LEU A 410 32.95 46.00 10.67
N HIS A 411 32.75 46.74 9.57
CA HIS A 411 33.82 47.46 8.88
C HIS A 411 34.49 48.51 9.75
N GLU A 412 33.76 49.23 10.60
CA GLU A 412 34.34 50.25 11.49
C GLU A 412 35.14 49.63 12.65
N LYS A 413 34.67 48.50 13.22
CA LYS A 413 35.24 47.91 14.45
C LYS A 413 36.26 46.81 14.23
N LEU A 414 36.34 46.20 13.04
CA LEU A 414 37.39 45.23 12.74
C LEU A 414 38.76 45.91 12.55
N PRO A 415 39.82 45.48 13.26
CA PRO A 415 41.18 45.92 12.99
C PRO A 415 41.60 45.62 11.54
N ASN A 416 42.45 46.47 10.93
CA ASN A 416 42.92 46.28 9.55
C ASN A 416 43.60 44.92 9.33
N LYS A 417 44.36 44.44 10.32
CA LYS A 417 44.94 43.09 10.30
C LYS A 417 43.87 42.01 10.17
N ALA A 418 42.76 42.17 10.89
CA ALA A 418 41.67 41.20 10.84
C ALA A 418 40.93 41.23 9.50
N LYS A 419 40.71 42.43 8.94
CA LYS A 419 40.16 42.60 7.58
C LYS A 419 41.01 41.89 6.53
N LEU A 420 42.34 41.97 6.64
CA LEU A 420 43.26 41.26 5.75
C LEU A 420 43.21 39.75 5.94
N GLY A 421 43.09 39.27 7.18
CA GLY A 421 43.00 37.83 7.46
C GLY A 421 41.76 37.15 6.86
N LEU A 422 40.65 37.89 6.68
CA LEU A 422 39.47 37.40 5.98
C LEU A 422 39.71 37.09 4.49
N TYR A 423 40.75 37.67 3.86
CA TYR A 423 41.13 37.32 2.48
C TYR A 423 41.80 35.95 2.35
N PHE A 424 42.17 35.32 3.47
CA PHE A 424 42.63 33.93 3.46
C PHE A 424 41.47 32.92 3.31
N ASN A 425 40.24 33.41 3.15
CA ASN A 425 39.07 32.59 2.88
C ASN A 425 39.29 31.72 1.62
N PRO A 426 39.29 30.38 1.74
CA PRO A 426 39.47 29.50 0.60
C PRO A 426 38.24 29.41 -0.31
N TYR A 427 37.05 29.86 0.14
CA TYR A 427 35.79 29.65 -0.57
C TYR A 427 35.00 30.95 -0.76
N GLY A 428 34.78 31.36 -2.01
CA GLY A 428 33.88 32.47 -2.33
C GLY A 428 34.47 33.86 -2.02
N LYS A 429 33.60 34.86 -1.97
CA LYS A 429 33.98 36.27 -1.76
C LYS A 429 33.96 36.64 -0.28
N VAL A 430 34.75 37.64 0.11
CA VAL A 430 34.77 38.14 1.50
C VAL A 430 33.39 38.63 1.96
N LEU A 431 32.57 39.19 1.07
CA LEU A 431 31.20 39.60 1.40
C LEU A 431 30.30 38.41 1.75
N GLU A 432 30.43 37.28 1.04
CA GLU A 432 29.68 36.05 1.34
C GLU A 432 30.09 35.49 2.71
N LEU A 433 31.38 35.56 3.06
CA LEU A 433 31.87 35.19 4.39
C LEU A 433 31.33 36.11 5.48
N ILE A 434 31.17 37.41 5.19
CA ILE A 434 30.56 38.36 6.12
C ILE A 434 29.08 37.99 6.31
N ASP A 435 28.35 37.70 5.24
CA ASP A 435 26.95 37.25 5.32
C ASP A 435 26.82 35.96 6.15
N ASP A 436 27.76 35.00 6.00
CA ASP A 436 27.82 33.79 6.83
C ASP A 436 28.08 34.10 8.32
N CYS A 437 28.96 35.07 8.61
CA CYS A 437 29.19 35.52 10.00
C CYS A 437 27.93 36.17 10.59
N ILE A 438 27.18 36.92 9.79
CA ILE A 438 25.92 37.55 10.21
C ILE A 438 24.87 36.47 10.46
N ALA A 439 24.72 35.52 9.54
CA ALA A 439 23.82 34.39 9.68
C ALA A 439 24.12 33.58 10.95
N CYS A 440 25.40 33.28 11.20
CA CYS A 440 25.87 32.62 12.41
C CYS A 440 25.58 33.43 13.69
N GLY A 441 25.74 34.76 13.63
CA GLY A 441 25.41 35.64 14.74
C GLY A 441 23.92 35.62 15.10
N ILE A 442 23.05 35.63 14.09
CA ILE A 442 21.60 35.50 14.29
C ILE A 442 21.27 34.12 14.86
N ASP A 443 21.82 33.04 14.29
CA ASP A 443 21.60 31.67 14.78
C ASP A 443 22.00 31.54 16.26
N LYS A 444 23.15 32.11 16.66
CA LYS A 444 23.59 32.13 18.04
C LYS A 444 22.58 32.84 18.96
N LEU A 445 22.17 34.05 18.58
CA LEU A 445 21.24 34.86 19.39
C LEU A 445 19.85 34.23 19.48
N MET A 446 19.39 33.58 18.42
CA MET A 446 18.17 32.75 18.42
C MET A 446 18.29 31.58 19.39
N GLY A 447 19.41 30.85 19.36
CA GLY A 447 19.68 29.76 20.30
C GLY A 447 19.68 30.21 21.76
N GLU A 448 20.34 31.33 22.05
CA GLU A 448 20.36 31.95 23.39
C GLU A 448 18.99 32.50 23.83
N ALA A 449 18.07 32.76 22.90
CA ALA A 449 16.70 33.17 23.18
C ALA A 449 15.72 32.00 23.37
N GLY A 450 16.19 30.75 23.26
CA GLY A 450 15.35 29.55 23.38
C GLY A 450 14.82 28.99 22.05
N GLY A 451 15.30 29.50 20.92
CA GLY A 451 14.95 29.01 19.58
C GLY A 451 13.91 29.87 18.86
N PRO A 452 13.28 29.33 17.79
CA PRO A 452 12.40 30.12 16.96
C PRO A 452 11.07 30.52 17.63
N ALA A 453 10.59 31.72 17.33
CA ALA A 453 9.27 32.23 17.73
C ALA A 453 8.13 31.64 16.89
N TRP A 454 6.96 31.45 17.50
CA TRP A 454 5.76 30.85 16.85
C TRP A 454 4.56 31.80 16.79
N ASP A 455 4.68 32.95 17.44
CA ASP A 455 3.67 34.00 17.51
C ASP A 455 4.35 35.37 17.32
N GLN A 456 3.54 36.40 17.05
CA GLN A 456 4.04 37.74 16.75
C GLN A 456 4.80 38.35 17.93
N THR A 457 4.30 38.19 19.16
CA THR A 457 4.87 38.80 20.36
C THR A 457 6.26 38.24 20.65
N SER A 458 6.41 36.91 20.58
CA SER A 458 7.67 36.22 20.72
C SER A 458 8.67 36.62 19.62
N PHE A 459 8.20 36.83 18.39
CA PHE A 459 9.06 37.28 17.29
C PHE A 459 9.56 38.71 17.51
N GLU A 460 8.71 39.63 17.98
CA GLU A 460 9.09 41.00 18.29
C GLU A 460 10.16 41.06 19.38
N GLN A 461 10.02 40.26 20.44
CA GLN A 461 11.02 40.13 21.50
C GLN A 461 12.36 39.60 20.96
N LEU A 462 12.31 38.56 20.13
CA LEU A 462 13.48 37.99 19.48
C LEU A 462 14.16 39.01 18.56
N ARG A 463 13.39 39.74 17.75
CA ARG A 463 13.88 40.79 16.87
C ARG A 463 14.59 41.89 17.65
N ASP A 464 14.01 42.34 18.77
CA ASP A 464 14.59 43.42 19.57
C ASP A 464 15.89 42.98 20.26
N LYS A 465 15.96 41.74 20.76
CA LYS A 465 17.22 41.13 21.26
C LYS A 465 18.28 41.08 20.16
N VAL A 466 17.93 40.52 19.00
CA VAL A 466 18.86 40.41 17.85
C VAL A 466 19.34 41.80 17.44
N ARG A 467 18.43 42.78 17.32
CA ARG A 467 18.77 44.16 16.98
C ARG A 467 19.76 44.80 17.97
N GLY A 468 19.61 44.52 19.26
CA GLY A 468 20.50 45.05 20.30
C GLY A 468 21.91 44.44 20.30
N GLU A 469 22.03 43.15 20.00
CA GLU A 469 23.25 42.36 20.25
C GLU A 469 24.00 41.90 18.98
N LEU A 470 23.37 41.98 17.81
CA LEU A 470 23.93 41.44 16.55
C LEU A 470 25.28 42.06 16.19
N ASN A 471 25.41 43.38 16.32
CA ASN A 471 26.64 44.11 15.98
C ASN A 471 27.88 43.56 16.69
N GLU A 472 27.84 43.46 18.03
CA GLU A 472 28.95 42.95 18.84
C GLU A 472 29.18 41.45 18.64
N THR A 473 28.08 40.70 18.46
CA THR A 473 28.14 39.25 18.23
C THR A 473 28.86 38.94 16.92
N VAL A 474 28.52 39.62 15.83
CA VAL A 474 29.14 39.42 14.52
C VAL A 474 30.61 39.85 14.53
N VAL A 475 30.97 40.93 15.22
CA VAL A 475 32.39 41.33 15.39
C VAL A 475 33.18 40.24 16.11
N THR A 476 32.60 39.64 17.15
CA THR A 476 33.23 38.54 17.90
C THR A 476 33.43 37.31 17.02
N ILE A 477 32.40 36.91 16.27
CA ILE A 477 32.47 35.78 15.33
C ILE A 477 33.51 36.05 14.24
N ALA A 478 33.49 37.22 13.61
CA ALA A 478 34.43 37.58 12.55
C ALA A 478 35.89 37.56 13.02
N LYS A 479 36.17 37.95 14.28
CA LYS A 479 37.50 37.83 14.87
C LYS A 479 37.92 36.37 15.05
N GLN A 480 37.01 35.49 15.47
CA GLN A 480 37.31 34.05 15.59
C GLN A 480 37.57 33.43 14.22
N VAL A 481 36.71 33.74 13.24
CA VAL A 481 36.88 33.29 11.85
C VAL A 481 38.23 33.74 11.30
N GLU A 482 38.61 35.00 11.51
CA GLU A 482 39.92 35.50 11.10
C GLU A 482 41.08 34.73 11.73
N GLN A 483 41.03 34.47 13.04
CA GLN A 483 42.07 33.70 13.72
C GLN A 483 42.21 32.30 13.14
N ILE A 484 41.08 31.64 12.84
CA ILE A 484 41.05 30.32 12.22
C ILE A 484 41.65 30.38 10.80
N LEU A 485 41.22 31.34 9.97
CA LEU A 485 41.73 31.51 8.61
C LEU A 485 43.23 31.80 8.59
N THR A 486 43.71 32.66 9.48
CA THR A 486 45.14 32.95 9.66
C THR A 486 45.92 31.70 10.10
N ALA A 487 45.37 30.88 11.00
CA ALA A 487 45.99 29.62 11.40
C ALA A 487 46.08 28.63 10.23
N VAL A 488 44.99 28.45 9.49
CA VAL A 488 44.93 27.60 8.28
C VAL A 488 45.95 28.07 7.24
N PHE A 489 46.02 29.37 6.97
CA PHE A 489 47.01 29.95 6.06
C PHE A 489 48.45 29.63 6.48
N ASN A 490 48.77 29.80 7.77
CA ASN A 490 50.10 29.51 8.31
C ASN A 490 50.46 28.03 8.21
N ILE A 491 49.51 27.12 8.47
CA ILE A 491 49.69 25.68 8.30
C ILE A 491 49.94 25.34 6.83
N ASN A 492 49.10 25.83 5.91
CA ASN A 492 49.26 25.62 4.48
C ASN A 492 50.59 26.16 3.95
N LYS A 493 51.06 27.29 4.49
CA LYS A 493 52.38 27.85 4.17
C LYS A 493 53.52 26.92 4.61
N ARG A 494 53.40 26.26 5.78
CA ARG A 494 54.39 25.28 6.27
C ARG A 494 54.35 23.96 5.49
N LEU A 495 53.17 23.55 5.03
CA LEU A 495 52.98 22.35 4.22
C LEU A 495 53.40 22.55 2.75
N LYS A 496 53.61 23.79 2.29
CA LYS A 496 54.18 24.08 0.97
C LYS A 496 55.68 23.76 0.95
N GLY A 497 56.05 22.66 0.29
CA GLY A 497 57.44 22.21 0.10
C GLY A 497 57.55 20.68 0.14
N ARG A 498 58.77 20.12 0.08
CA ARG A 498 58.99 18.70 0.40
C ARG A 498 58.82 18.53 1.91
N VAL A 499 57.69 18.00 2.33
CA VAL A 499 57.48 17.53 3.71
C VAL A 499 58.17 16.18 3.81
N ASP A 500 59.30 16.13 4.53
CA ASP A 500 60.02 14.89 4.76
C ASP A 500 59.22 14.03 5.76
N MET A 501 58.61 12.95 5.27
CA MET A 501 57.78 12.03 6.07
C MET A 501 58.60 11.21 7.08
N THR A 502 59.93 11.34 7.10
CA THR A 502 60.78 10.67 8.09
C THR A 502 60.68 11.25 9.51
N MET A 503 59.97 12.37 9.71
CA MET A 503 59.73 12.98 11.02
C MET A 503 58.31 12.77 11.58
N ALA A 504 57.49 11.89 10.98
CA ALA A 504 56.12 11.58 11.42
C ALA A 504 56.03 10.33 12.31
#